data_AF-A0A939CMT4-F1
#
_entry.id   AF-A0A939CMT4-F1
#
_cell.length_a   1.000
_cell.length_b   1.000
_cell.length_c   1.000
_cell.angle_alpha   90.00
_cell.angle_beta   90.00
_cell.angle_gamma   90.00
#
_symmetry.space_group_name_H-M   'P 1'
#
loop_
_entity.id
_entity.type
_entity.pdbx_description
1 polymer ?
#
loop_
_entity_poly.entity_id
_entity_poly.type
_entity_poly.pdbx_seq_one_letter_code
_entity_poly.pdbx_strand_id
1 'polypeptide(L)'
;MFTLSETSILAAILLVALGILGWGFYRARPFGKLGILAWLQSVVLMTPWLLFFGLFAAGIYVNIAGILFLIVTSAGLYIYLGKQLRAAGQDDILKQRATERLAAASLIEANSPQPTAAELKAEIPPIPEDDLNAIKGIFGIDTFFATETIAYQDGAIFKGNLRGEAEETHNRLTASLRQRLGDRYRLFLVENTDGRPVVIVLPSRNDPRPMLLSQKAFAGILLIATIATNLEAAGLLLNFDFFGNPGRFQEALPIGAGIFSILVAHEIGHWLLAQRHQIRLSWPFFLPAVQIGSFGAITRFESLLPNRKVLFDIALAGPAAGGIVSLLMLVTGLLLSHPGSLFQLPNQFFQGSILVGSLARVVLGSALQSPLVSVHPLVVIGWLGLVITALNLMPAGQLDGGRIVQAIYGRKTAGRATIATLILLALVSLGNMIAMYWAIVIFFLQRDQERPSLNEITEPDDARAALGLLALFLMITTLLPLTPGLAGRLGIG
;
A
#
# COMPACT_ATOMS: atom_id res chain seq x y z
N MET A 1 -24.37 11.06 27.17
CA MET A 1 -23.92 10.50 28.46
C MET A 1 -23.85 9.00 28.24
N PHE A 2 -22.66 8.39 28.25
CA PHE A 2 -22.54 6.94 28.00
C PHE A 2 -23.06 6.14 29.19
N THR A 3 -23.56 4.93 28.93
CA THR A 3 -23.93 3.98 29.98
C THR A 3 -22.66 3.45 30.67
N LEU A 4 -22.75 3.10 31.96
CA LEU A 4 -21.67 2.49 32.76
C LEU A 4 -20.97 1.31 32.06
N SER A 5 -21.64 0.66 31.10
CA SER A 5 -21.10 -0.46 30.30
C SER A 5 -20.06 -0.05 29.25
N GLU A 6 -20.14 1.15 28.67
CA GLU A 6 -19.20 1.55 27.61
C GLU A 6 -17.86 2.02 28.19
N THR A 7 -17.90 2.69 29.34
CA THR A 7 -16.69 3.05 30.12
C THR A 7 -15.95 1.82 30.63
N SER A 8 -16.66 0.76 31.03
CA SER A 8 -16.03 -0.48 31.49
C SER A 8 -15.42 -1.29 30.35
N ILE A 9 -16.02 -1.28 29.15
CA ILE A 9 -15.44 -1.89 27.95
C ILE A 9 -14.16 -1.16 27.53
N LEU A 10 -14.19 0.18 27.48
CA LEU A 10 -13.00 0.98 27.17
C LEU A 10 -11.88 0.78 28.19
N ALA A 11 -12.21 0.72 29.48
CA ALA A 11 -11.25 0.43 30.54
C ALA A 11 -10.66 -0.99 30.41
N ALA A 12 -11.47 -2.00 30.05
CA ALA A 12 -10.99 -3.35 29.79
C ALA A 12 -10.05 -3.41 28.58
N ILE A 13 -10.36 -2.70 27.50
CA ILE A 13 -9.49 -2.60 26.31
C ILE A 13 -8.16 -1.94 26.68
N LEU A 14 -8.17 -0.87 27.48
CA LEU A 14 -6.95 -0.22 27.97
C LEU A 14 -6.11 -1.15 28.85
N LEU A 15 -6.73 -1.91 29.74
CA LEU A 15 -6.02 -2.89 30.57
C LEU A 15 -5.39 -4.00 29.74
N VAL A 16 -6.11 -4.52 28.73
CA VAL A 16 -5.57 -5.51 27.78
C VAL A 16 -4.42 -4.92 26.98
N ALA A 17 -4.55 -3.69 26.49
CA ALA A 17 -3.49 -3.02 25.74
C ALA A 17 -2.23 -2.79 26.60
N LEU A 18 -2.38 -2.37 27.86
CA LEU A 18 -1.27 -2.27 28.80
C LEU A 18 -0.64 -3.64 29.09
N GLY A 19 -1.45 -4.69 29.19
CA GLY A 19 -0.99 -6.08 29.32
C GLY A 19 -0.17 -6.55 28.10
N ILE A 20 -0.62 -6.23 26.88
CA ILE A 20 0.10 -6.51 25.63
C ILE A 20 1.43 -5.75 25.58
N LEU A 21 1.45 -4.47 26.00
CA LEU A 21 2.68 -3.69 26.07
C LEU A 21 3.67 -4.27 27.10
N GLY A 22 3.19 -4.67 28.27
CA GLY A 22 4.00 -5.33 29.31
C GLY A 22 4.54 -6.68 28.86
N TRP A 23 3.73 -7.50 28.19
CA TRP A 23 4.17 -8.74 27.55
C TRP A 23 5.20 -8.47 26.46
N GLY A 24 4.97 -7.46 25.63
CA GLY A 24 5.89 -7.00 24.60
C GLY A 24 7.25 -6.62 25.18
N PHE A 25 7.28 -5.95 26.35
CA PHE A 25 8.51 -5.61 27.05
C PHE A 25 9.26 -6.85 27.55
N TYR A 26 8.53 -7.80 28.15
CA TYR A 26 9.10 -9.07 28.60
C TYR A 26 9.73 -9.87 27.44
N ARG A 27 9.05 -9.91 26.29
CA ARG A 27 9.55 -10.54 25.06
C ARG A 27 10.74 -9.79 24.45
N ALA A 28 10.81 -8.47 24.63
CA ALA A 28 11.88 -7.62 24.09
C ALA A 28 13.18 -7.69 24.91
N ARG A 29 13.11 -7.90 26.23
CA ARG A 29 14.28 -8.05 27.13
C ARG A 29 15.39 -8.99 26.63
N PRO A 30 15.10 -10.23 26.18
CA PRO A 30 16.15 -11.16 25.74
C PRO A 30 16.92 -10.69 24.50
N PHE A 31 16.39 -9.74 23.74
CA PHE A 31 17.06 -9.14 22.56
C PHE A 31 17.91 -7.91 22.91
N GLY A 32 18.16 -7.66 24.21
CA GLY A 32 19.05 -6.60 24.67
C GLY A 32 18.60 -5.18 24.27
N LYS A 33 19.57 -4.32 23.94
CA LYS A 33 19.33 -2.90 23.61
C LYS A 33 18.46 -2.73 22.36
N LEU A 34 18.67 -3.57 21.34
CA LEU A 34 17.87 -3.58 20.11
C LEU A 34 16.40 -3.92 20.36
N GLY A 35 16.14 -4.97 21.13
CA GLY A 35 14.78 -5.37 21.49
C GLY A 35 14.03 -4.27 22.21
N ILE A 36 14.67 -3.65 23.21
CA ILE A 36 14.07 -2.58 24.01
C ILE A 36 13.77 -1.35 23.13
N LEU A 37 14.67 -0.95 22.24
CA LEU A 37 14.45 0.18 21.32
C LEU A 37 13.29 -0.10 20.35
N ALA A 38 13.19 -1.31 19.79
CA ALA A 38 12.11 -1.68 18.88
C ALA A 38 10.75 -1.73 19.59
N TRP A 39 10.73 -2.23 20.83
CA TRP A 39 9.54 -2.18 21.67
C TRP A 39 9.13 -0.73 21.98
N LEU A 40 10.08 0.12 22.38
CA LEU A 40 9.81 1.52 22.74
C LEU A 40 9.31 2.32 21.53
N GLN A 41 9.85 2.04 20.35
CA GLN A 41 9.35 2.60 19.09
C GLN A 41 7.90 2.19 18.81
N SER A 42 7.53 0.93 19.09
CA SER A 42 6.14 0.44 18.96
C SER A 42 5.21 1.06 20.00
N VAL A 43 5.69 1.24 21.25
CA VAL A 43 4.94 1.92 22.33
C VAL A 43 4.63 3.36 21.94
N VAL A 44 5.63 4.09 21.44
CA VAL A 44 5.45 5.49 21.02
C VAL A 44 4.37 5.63 19.95
N LEU A 45 4.29 4.69 19.00
CA LEU A 45 3.25 4.69 17.96
C LEU A 45 1.83 4.48 18.54
N MET A 46 1.70 3.66 19.59
CA MET A 46 0.41 3.40 20.24
C MET A 46 0.04 4.44 21.30
N THR A 47 1.01 5.21 21.79
CA THR A 47 0.86 6.17 22.90
C THR A 47 -0.22 7.24 22.65
N PRO A 48 -0.32 7.89 21.46
CA PRO A 48 -1.38 8.86 21.19
C PRO A 48 -2.78 8.28 21.36
N TRP A 49 -2.97 7.03 20.94
CA TRP A 49 -4.25 6.33 21.03
C TRP A 49 -4.55 5.89 22.45
N LEU A 50 -3.57 5.36 23.18
CA LEU A 50 -3.75 4.99 24.58
C LEU A 50 -4.05 6.19 25.47
N LEU A 51 -3.37 7.32 25.24
CA LEU A 51 -3.66 8.57 25.92
C LEU A 51 -5.03 9.13 25.53
N PHE A 52 -5.37 9.10 24.24
CA PHE A 52 -6.69 9.54 23.78
C PHE A 52 -7.81 8.71 24.40
N PHE A 53 -7.79 7.38 24.26
CA PHE A 53 -8.83 6.50 24.80
C PHE A 53 -8.82 6.48 26.34
N GLY A 54 -7.65 6.60 26.98
CA GLY A 54 -7.51 6.68 28.43
C GLY A 54 -8.12 7.95 29.02
N LEU A 55 -7.75 9.11 28.47
CA LEU A 55 -8.33 10.39 28.87
C LEU A 55 -9.83 10.42 28.58
N PHE A 56 -10.24 9.88 27.42
CA PHE A 56 -11.64 9.76 27.04
C PHE A 56 -12.44 8.88 28.02
N ALA A 57 -11.88 7.74 28.46
CA ALA A 57 -12.50 6.87 29.46
C ALA A 57 -12.58 7.55 30.84
N ALA A 58 -11.63 8.42 31.18
CA ALA A 58 -11.64 9.25 32.37
C ALA A 58 -12.56 10.50 32.25
N GLY A 59 -13.25 10.67 31.13
CA GLY A 59 -14.14 11.80 30.88
C GLY A 59 -13.43 13.12 30.54
N ILE A 60 -12.12 13.07 30.27
CA ILE A 60 -11.29 14.20 29.87
C ILE A 60 -11.19 14.24 28.35
N TYR A 61 -11.68 15.31 27.73
CA TYR A 61 -11.70 15.44 26.28
C TYR A 61 -10.50 16.26 25.78
N VAL A 62 -9.76 15.70 24.82
CA VAL A 62 -8.66 16.37 24.15
C VAL A 62 -9.20 17.05 22.89
N ASN A 63 -8.89 18.33 22.70
CA ASN A 63 -9.26 19.05 21.48
C ASN A 63 -8.45 18.56 20.26
N ILE A 64 -8.91 18.88 19.05
CA ILE A 64 -8.25 18.43 17.81
C ILE A 64 -6.79 18.89 17.75
N ALA A 65 -6.49 20.12 18.20
CA ALA A 65 -5.12 20.63 18.27
C ALA A 65 -4.23 19.76 19.18
N GLY A 66 -4.75 19.30 20.33
CA GLY A 66 -4.05 18.40 21.24
C GLY A 66 -3.86 16.99 20.66
N ILE A 67 -4.84 16.48 19.91
CA ILE A 67 -4.71 15.18 19.21
C ILE A 67 -3.64 15.28 18.13
N LEU A 68 -3.66 16.33 17.31
CA LEU A 68 -2.65 16.58 16.28
C LEU A 68 -1.26 16.74 16.90
N PHE A 69 -1.15 17.47 18.01
CA PHE A 69 0.11 17.62 18.74
C PHE A 69 0.63 16.28 19.27
N LEU A 70 -0.22 15.43 19.84
CA LEU A 70 0.15 14.08 20.29
C LEU A 70 0.64 13.20 19.13
N ILE A 71 -0.02 13.26 17.98
CA ILE A 71 0.37 12.51 16.78
C ILE A 71 1.72 13.02 16.24
N VAL A 72 1.89 14.32 16.10
CA VAL A 72 3.15 14.92 15.60
C VAL A 72 4.31 14.63 16.54
N THR A 73 4.10 14.74 17.86
CA THR A 73 5.12 14.45 18.87
C THR A 73 5.49 12.96 18.87
N SER A 74 4.50 12.08 18.77
CA SER A 74 4.72 10.63 18.63
C SER A 74 5.48 10.28 17.35
N ALA A 75 5.12 10.88 16.22
CA ALA A 75 5.84 10.71 14.96
C ALA A 75 7.31 11.17 15.07
N GLY A 76 7.57 12.32 15.71
CA GLY A 76 8.91 12.81 15.98
C GLY A 76 9.73 11.85 16.85
N LEU A 77 9.15 11.35 17.96
CA LEU A 77 9.80 10.36 18.82
C LEU A 77 10.04 9.02 18.08
N TYR A 78 9.10 8.60 17.25
CA TYR A 78 9.20 7.37 16.47
C TYR A 78 10.39 7.45 15.49
N ILE A 79 10.54 8.58 14.79
CA ILE A 79 11.68 8.82 13.89
C ILE A 79 12.99 8.82 14.67
N TYR A 80 13.03 9.51 15.82
CA TYR A 80 14.21 9.57 16.67
C TYR A 80 14.65 8.18 17.16
N LEU A 81 13.71 7.38 17.68
CA LEU A 81 13.97 6.01 18.12
C LEU A 81 14.35 5.09 16.97
N GLY A 82 13.72 5.24 15.81
CA GLY A 82 14.07 4.49 14.61
C GLY A 82 15.48 4.79 14.11
N LYS A 83 15.98 6.04 14.25
CA LYS A 83 17.38 6.38 13.98
C LYS A 83 18.33 5.69 14.95
N GLN A 84 18.01 5.69 16.25
CA GLN A 84 18.82 4.99 17.26
C GLN A 84 18.81 3.47 17.08
N LEU A 85 17.66 2.89 16.71
CA LEU A 85 17.52 1.46 16.45
C LEU A 85 18.41 1.02 15.28
N ARG A 86 18.41 1.81 14.19
CA ARG A 86 19.27 1.54 13.02
C ARG A 86 20.76 1.63 13.36
N ALA A 87 21.16 2.65 14.11
CA ALA A 87 22.54 2.78 14.58
C ALA A 87 22.97 1.59 15.46
N ALA A 88 22.13 1.19 16.42
CA ALA A 88 22.40 0.03 17.26
C ALA A 88 22.37 -1.31 16.48
N GLY A 89 21.56 -1.41 15.44
CA GLY A 89 21.46 -2.58 14.57
C GLY A 89 22.72 -2.79 13.73
N GLN A 90 23.32 -1.70 13.24
CA GLN A 90 24.61 -1.76 12.55
C GLN A 90 25.73 -2.25 13.49
N ASP A 91 25.75 -1.82 14.75
CA ASP A 91 26.74 -2.24 15.74
C ASP A 91 26.64 -3.73 16.11
N ASP A 92 25.43 -4.28 16.31
CA ASP A 92 25.26 -5.70 16.64
C ASP A 92 25.50 -6.62 15.43
N ILE A 93 25.19 -6.16 14.21
CA ILE A 93 25.59 -6.84 12.97
C ILE A 93 27.12 -6.87 12.86
N LEU A 94 27.82 -5.78 13.20
CA LEU A 94 29.28 -5.73 13.23
C LEU A 94 29.87 -6.68 14.30
N LYS A 95 29.26 -6.77 15.48
CA LYS A 95 29.67 -7.72 16.53
C LYS A 95 29.42 -9.17 16.16
N GLN A 96 28.26 -9.52 15.63
CA GLN A 96 28.00 -10.88 15.12
C GLN A 96 28.99 -11.24 14.01
N ARG A 97 29.31 -10.31 13.12
CA ARG A 97 30.37 -10.51 12.10
C ARG A 97 31.76 -10.70 12.69
N ALA A 98 32.09 -10.01 13.79
CA ALA A 98 33.37 -10.22 14.49
C ALA A 98 33.42 -11.61 15.15
N THR A 99 32.33 -12.03 15.78
CA THR A 99 32.21 -13.37 16.41
C THR A 99 32.21 -14.49 15.36
N GLU A 100 31.52 -14.31 14.22
CA GLU A 100 31.55 -15.24 13.10
C GLU A 100 32.91 -15.29 12.41
N ARG A 101 33.66 -14.18 12.34
CA ARG A 101 35.05 -14.16 11.86
C ARG A 101 35.98 -14.92 12.79
N LEU A 102 35.81 -14.77 14.10
CA LEU A 102 36.57 -15.51 15.11
C LEU A 102 36.22 -17.02 15.05
N ALA A 103 34.94 -17.35 14.89
CA ALA A 103 34.48 -18.74 14.73
C ALA A 103 34.97 -19.36 13.41
N ALA A 104 34.93 -18.61 12.30
CA ALA A 104 35.45 -19.05 11.01
C ALA A 104 36.97 -19.19 11.02
N ALA A 105 37.71 -18.30 11.72
CA ALA A 105 39.15 -18.45 11.92
C ALA A 105 39.48 -19.70 12.73
N SER A 106 38.68 -20.05 13.75
CA SER A 106 38.84 -21.31 14.49
C SER A 106 38.43 -22.57 13.72
N LEU A 107 37.59 -22.45 12.69
CA LEU A 107 37.17 -23.57 11.82
C LEU A 107 38.16 -23.82 10.67
N ILE A 108 38.99 -22.83 10.30
CA ILE A 108 40.04 -22.97 9.27
C ILE A 108 41.23 -23.81 9.78
N GLU A 109 41.43 -23.94 11.09
CA GLU A 109 42.45 -24.82 11.67
C GLU A 109 42.03 -26.30 11.81
N ALA A 110 40.76 -26.64 11.55
CA ALA A 110 40.24 -27.99 11.83
C ALA A 110 39.25 -28.49 10.75
N ASN A 111 39.70 -28.65 9.50
CA ASN A 111 39.48 -29.87 8.69
C ASN A 111 39.59 -29.67 7.17
N SER A 112 40.16 -30.68 6.52
CA SER A 112 39.87 -31.13 5.15
C SER A 112 40.34 -32.60 5.03
N PRO A 113 39.81 -33.47 4.15
CA PRO A 113 38.44 -33.59 3.62
C PRO A 113 37.92 -35.07 3.56
N GLN A 114 36.65 -35.29 3.17
CA GLN A 114 36.23 -36.38 2.24
C GLN A 114 34.77 -36.23 1.79
N PRO A 115 34.43 -36.44 0.49
CA PRO A 115 33.06 -36.32 -0.01
C PRO A 115 32.36 -37.70 -0.07
N THR A 116 31.14 -37.77 0.47
CA THR A 116 30.22 -38.89 0.21
C THR A 116 29.23 -38.51 -0.88
N ALA A 117 29.14 -39.40 -1.87
CA ALA A 117 28.23 -39.33 -2.99
C ALA A 117 26.77 -39.40 -2.53
N ALA A 118 25.96 -38.45 -3.01
CA ALA A 118 24.50 -38.53 -2.97
C ALA A 118 23.96 -38.29 -4.39
N GLU A 119 23.03 -39.16 -4.76
CA GLU A 119 22.52 -39.43 -6.10
C GLU A 119 21.94 -38.20 -6.82
N LEU A 120 22.45 -37.96 -8.02
CA LEU A 120 21.92 -36.98 -8.97
C LEU A 120 20.81 -37.65 -9.80
N LYS A 121 19.56 -37.30 -9.53
CA LYS A 121 18.52 -37.33 -10.56
C LYS A 121 18.85 -36.22 -11.55
N ALA A 122 19.19 -36.62 -12.78
CA ALA A 122 19.45 -35.71 -13.88
C ALA A 122 18.15 -35.02 -14.32
N GLU A 123 17.81 -33.93 -13.65
CA GLU A 123 16.97 -32.88 -14.24
C GLU A 123 17.87 -32.08 -15.19
N ILE A 124 17.41 -31.93 -16.43
CA ILE A 124 18.06 -31.14 -17.48
C ILE A 124 18.47 -29.78 -16.87
N PRO A 125 19.74 -29.36 -16.96
CA PRO A 125 20.17 -28.14 -16.31
C PRO A 125 19.38 -26.95 -16.91
N PRO A 126 18.63 -26.19 -16.09
CA PRO A 126 17.76 -25.12 -16.59
C PRO A 126 18.53 -23.96 -17.23
N ILE A 127 19.82 -23.84 -16.93
CA ILE A 127 20.77 -22.89 -17.50
C ILE A 127 21.91 -23.71 -18.13
N PRO A 128 22.40 -23.37 -19.34
CA PRO A 128 23.61 -23.97 -19.91
C PRO A 128 24.79 -23.92 -18.93
N GLU A 129 25.58 -24.99 -18.81
CA GLU A 129 26.64 -25.08 -17.80
C GLU A 129 27.67 -23.94 -17.91
N ASP A 130 28.00 -23.51 -19.13
CA ASP A 130 28.89 -22.38 -19.39
C ASP A 130 28.36 -21.07 -18.81
N ASP A 131 27.06 -20.80 -19.02
CA ASP A 131 26.38 -19.62 -18.49
C ASP A 131 26.30 -19.70 -16.96
N LEU A 132 26.05 -20.88 -16.40
CA LEU A 132 26.01 -21.10 -14.94
C LEU A 132 27.37 -20.84 -14.29
N ASN A 133 28.46 -21.28 -14.91
CA ASN A 133 29.83 -21.03 -14.44
C ASN A 133 30.18 -19.54 -14.52
N ALA A 134 29.78 -18.87 -15.62
CA ALA A 134 29.94 -17.44 -15.77
C ALA A 134 29.16 -16.64 -14.69
N ILE A 135 27.93 -17.06 -14.36
CA ILE A 135 27.13 -16.50 -13.27
C ILE A 135 27.81 -16.74 -11.92
N LYS A 136 28.24 -17.97 -11.61
CA LYS A 136 28.92 -18.26 -10.33
C LYS A 136 30.15 -17.38 -10.12
N GLY A 137 30.87 -17.07 -11.19
CA GLY A 137 32.05 -16.22 -11.13
C GLY A 137 31.79 -14.72 -10.92
N ILE A 138 30.53 -14.25 -10.87
CA ILE A 138 30.21 -12.85 -10.50
C ILE A 138 30.20 -12.64 -8.98
N PHE A 139 30.08 -13.72 -8.21
CA PHE A 139 30.02 -13.68 -6.76
C PHE A 139 31.42 -13.52 -6.18
N GLY A 140 31.58 -12.59 -5.25
CA GLY A 140 32.87 -12.22 -4.66
C GLY A 140 32.78 -12.06 -3.15
N ILE A 141 33.94 -12.05 -2.50
CA ILE A 141 34.08 -11.95 -1.04
C ILE A 141 33.49 -10.64 -0.51
N ASP A 142 33.55 -9.57 -1.29
CA ASP A 142 33.08 -8.24 -0.91
C ASP A 142 31.62 -7.94 -1.30
N THR A 143 30.99 -8.80 -2.11
CA THR A 143 29.63 -8.60 -2.63
C THR A 143 28.64 -9.58 -2.00
N PHE A 144 28.57 -10.79 -2.56
CA PHE A 144 27.68 -11.85 -2.12
C PHE A 144 28.43 -13.18 -2.18
N PHE A 145 28.48 -13.88 -1.05
CA PHE A 145 29.15 -15.17 -0.96
C PHE A 145 28.12 -16.30 -1.11
N ALA A 146 28.04 -16.88 -2.30
CA ALA A 146 27.13 -17.99 -2.60
C ALA A 146 27.62 -19.29 -1.96
N THR A 147 26.77 -19.92 -1.14
CA THR A 147 27.04 -21.19 -0.45
C THR A 147 26.36 -22.36 -1.12
N GLU A 148 25.18 -22.14 -1.70
CA GLU A 148 24.35 -23.18 -2.30
C GLU A 148 23.77 -22.65 -3.62
N THR A 149 23.76 -23.48 -4.66
CA THR A 149 23.10 -23.19 -5.94
C THR A 149 21.98 -24.19 -6.13
N ILE A 150 20.76 -23.70 -6.35
CA ILE A 150 19.56 -24.50 -6.52
C ILE A 150 18.96 -24.16 -7.89
N ALA A 151 18.69 -25.18 -8.70
CA ALA A 151 17.97 -25.02 -9.95
C ALA A 151 16.55 -24.49 -9.67
N TYR A 152 16.12 -23.46 -10.40
CA TYR A 152 14.79 -22.86 -10.20
C TYR A 152 14.19 -22.38 -11.50
N GLN A 153 13.09 -23.02 -11.94
CA GLN A 153 12.46 -22.76 -13.24
C GLN A 153 13.50 -22.86 -14.36
N ASP A 154 13.61 -21.82 -15.19
CA ASP A 154 14.62 -21.66 -16.25
C ASP A 154 15.91 -20.96 -15.76
N GLY A 155 16.08 -20.85 -14.46
CA GLY A 155 17.09 -20.05 -13.80
C GLY A 155 17.75 -20.79 -12.64
N ALA A 156 18.40 -20.00 -11.76
CA ALA A 156 19.08 -20.52 -10.58
C ALA A 156 18.90 -19.58 -9.38
N ILE A 157 18.71 -20.18 -8.20
CA ILE A 157 18.74 -19.51 -6.90
C ILE A 157 20.10 -19.75 -6.27
N PHE A 158 20.75 -18.67 -5.87
CA PHE A 158 22.00 -18.67 -5.12
C PHE A 158 21.70 -18.23 -3.70
N LYS A 159 21.78 -19.19 -2.76
CA LYS A 159 21.75 -18.87 -1.33
C LYS A 159 23.14 -18.51 -0.87
N GLY A 160 23.21 -17.58 0.08
CA GLY A 160 24.50 -17.08 0.53
C GLY A 160 24.35 -15.94 1.52
N ASN A 161 25.48 -15.29 1.79
CA ASN A 161 25.54 -14.15 2.69
C ASN A 161 25.86 -12.88 1.90
N LEU A 162 24.98 -11.88 2.05
CA LEU A 162 25.23 -10.53 1.56
C LEU A 162 26.30 -9.86 2.44
N ARG A 163 27.37 -9.36 1.83
CA ARG A 163 28.54 -8.83 2.55
C ARG A 163 28.58 -7.30 2.60
N GLY A 164 27.95 -6.61 1.65
CA GLY A 164 27.84 -5.15 1.57
C GLY A 164 26.43 -4.59 1.73
N GLU A 165 26.29 -3.29 1.47
CA GLU A 165 24.99 -2.61 1.30
C GLU A 165 24.22 -3.25 0.13
N ALA A 166 22.93 -3.51 0.31
CA ALA A 166 22.14 -4.28 -0.65
C ALA A 166 22.04 -3.60 -2.03
N GLU A 167 21.86 -2.27 -2.07
CA GLU A 167 21.71 -1.51 -3.30
C GLU A 167 23.02 -1.45 -4.09
N GLU A 168 24.15 -1.19 -3.42
CA GLU A 168 25.46 -1.18 -4.06
C GLU A 168 25.88 -2.57 -4.54
N THR A 169 25.63 -3.60 -3.73
CA THR A 169 25.93 -4.98 -4.08
C THR A 169 25.13 -5.43 -5.30
N HIS A 170 23.83 -5.14 -5.33
CA HIS A 170 22.97 -5.44 -6.48
C HIS A 170 23.47 -4.76 -7.76
N ASN A 171 23.84 -3.49 -7.69
CA ASN A 171 24.36 -2.75 -8.84
C ASN A 171 25.67 -3.35 -9.37
N ARG A 172 26.62 -3.69 -8.49
CA ARG A 172 27.90 -4.33 -8.87
C ARG A 172 27.69 -5.71 -9.48
N LEU A 173 26.84 -6.54 -8.88
CA LEU A 173 26.52 -7.88 -9.40
C LEU A 173 25.81 -7.80 -10.75
N THR A 174 24.86 -6.88 -10.91
CA THR A 174 24.13 -6.66 -12.17
C THR A 174 25.07 -6.17 -13.28
N ALA A 175 25.99 -5.25 -12.98
CA ALA A 175 26.98 -4.79 -13.95
C ALA A 175 27.93 -5.91 -14.38
N SER A 176 28.39 -6.73 -13.42
CA SER A 176 29.26 -7.88 -13.69
C SER A 176 28.55 -8.95 -14.53
N LEU A 177 27.28 -9.22 -14.23
CA LEU A 177 26.45 -10.15 -15.01
C LEU A 177 26.28 -9.66 -16.44
N ARG A 178 25.97 -8.37 -16.63
CA ARG A 178 25.84 -7.75 -17.96
C ARG A 178 27.13 -7.77 -18.75
N GLN A 179 28.28 -7.56 -18.10
CA GLN A 179 29.59 -7.60 -18.77
C GLN A 179 29.92 -9.01 -19.31
N ARG A 180 29.53 -10.07 -18.58
CA ARG A 180 29.86 -11.45 -18.96
C ARG A 180 28.85 -12.09 -19.90
N LEU A 181 27.56 -11.84 -19.69
CA LEU A 181 26.46 -12.56 -20.36
C LEU A 181 25.50 -11.62 -21.10
N GLY A 182 25.82 -10.33 -21.19
CA GLY A 182 24.97 -9.33 -21.81
C GLY A 182 23.60 -9.21 -21.13
N ASP A 183 22.57 -8.96 -21.92
CA ASP A 183 21.18 -8.83 -21.45
C ASP A 183 20.39 -10.16 -21.43
N ARG A 184 21.08 -11.31 -21.52
CA ARG A 184 20.43 -12.63 -21.52
C ARG A 184 19.79 -12.99 -20.18
N TYR A 185 20.29 -12.41 -19.09
CA TYR A 185 19.85 -12.71 -17.73
C TYR A 185 19.52 -11.46 -16.93
N ARG A 186 18.65 -11.62 -15.93
CA ARG A 186 18.26 -10.61 -14.94
C ARG A 186 18.55 -11.15 -13.55
N LEU A 187 19.07 -10.28 -12.70
CA LEU A 187 19.44 -10.59 -11.32
C LEU A 187 18.43 -9.95 -10.37
N PHE A 188 17.81 -10.78 -9.56
CA PHE A 188 16.89 -10.41 -8.49
C PHE A 188 17.55 -10.65 -7.14
N LEU A 189 17.58 -9.64 -6.30
CA LEU A 189 18.02 -9.72 -4.91
C LEU A 189 16.77 -9.64 -4.02
N VAL A 190 16.37 -10.78 -3.46
CA VAL A 190 15.11 -10.94 -2.73
C VAL A 190 15.33 -11.61 -1.38
N GLU A 191 14.34 -11.52 -0.51
CA GLU A 191 14.36 -12.18 0.80
C GLU A 191 13.73 -13.57 0.70
N ASN A 192 14.43 -14.60 1.20
CA ASN A 192 13.89 -15.96 1.28
C ASN A 192 12.86 -16.10 2.41
N THR A 193 12.16 -17.24 2.48
CA THR A 193 11.21 -17.58 3.54
C THR A 193 11.80 -17.41 4.94
N ASP A 194 13.08 -17.75 5.10
CA ASP A 194 13.83 -17.67 6.38
C ASP A 194 14.35 -16.27 6.72
N GLY A 195 14.05 -15.26 5.90
CA GLY A 195 14.48 -13.88 6.13
C GLY A 195 15.88 -13.54 5.63
N ARG A 196 16.57 -14.49 5.01
CA ARG A 196 17.93 -14.30 4.50
C ARG A 196 17.94 -13.81 3.05
N PRO A 197 18.91 -12.95 2.67
CA PRO A 197 19.07 -12.48 1.31
C PRO A 197 19.44 -13.63 0.36
N VAL A 198 18.77 -13.71 -0.79
CA VAL A 198 19.10 -14.67 -1.85
C VAL A 198 19.14 -13.96 -3.20
N VAL A 199 20.03 -14.45 -4.07
CA VAL A 199 20.15 -13.96 -5.43
C VAL A 199 19.47 -14.95 -6.36
N ILE A 200 18.50 -14.49 -7.15
CA ILE A 200 17.82 -15.30 -8.16
C ILE A 200 18.20 -14.75 -9.53
N VAL A 201 18.70 -15.62 -10.41
CA VAL A 201 19.03 -15.26 -11.78
C VAL A 201 18.07 -15.96 -12.73
N LEU A 202 17.33 -15.16 -13.51
CA LEU A 202 16.34 -15.64 -14.47
C LEU A 202 16.68 -15.13 -15.87
N PRO A 203 16.31 -15.86 -16.94
CA PRO A 203 16.52 -15.39 -18.31
C PRO A 203 15.61 -14.19 -18.62
N SER A 204 16.10 -13.22 -19.40
CA SER A 204 15.35 -12.00 -19.77
C SER A 204 14.11 -12.27 -20.62
N ARG A 205 13.95 -13.48 -21.17
CA ARG A 205 12.71 -13.93 -21.83
C ARG A 205 11.48 -13.95 -20.90
N ASN A 206 11.72 -13.93 -19.59
CA ASN A 206 10.70 -13.89 -18.54
C ASN A 206 10.30 -12.45 -18.17
N ASP A 207 10.92 -11.44 -18.78
CA ASP A 207 10.58 -10.03 -18.55
C ASP A 207 9.09 -9.78 -18.91
N PRO A 208 8.43 -8.83 -18.25
CA PRO A 208 7.07 -8.44 -18.60
C PRO A 208 6.99 -8.07 -20.09
N ARG A 209 6.04 -8.68 -20.81
CA ARG A 209 5.83 -8.43 -22.23
C ARG A 209 4.89 -7.23 -22.41
N PRO A 210 5.09 -6.41 -23.46
CA PRO A 210 4.15 -5.36 -23.79
C PRO A 210 2.78 -5.92 -24.15
N MET A 211 1.73 -5.14 -23.95
CA MET A 211 0.37 -5.52 -24.30
C MET A 211 0.22 -5.91 -25.78
N LEU A 212 -0.53 -7.00 -26.00
CA LEU A 212 -0.98 -7.42 -27.33
C LEU A 212 -1.97 -6.41 -27.92
N LEU A 213 -2.09 -6.38 -29.25
CA LEU A 213 -3.03 -5.48 -29.93
C LEU A 213 -4.49 -5.71 -29.49
N SER A 214 -4.88 -6.98 -29.30
CA SER A 214 -6.22 -7.34 -28.80
C SER A 214 -6.48 -6.81 -27.39
N GLN A 215 -5.46 -6.81 -26.53
CA GLN A 215 -5.56 -6.27 -25.17
C GLN A 215 -5.68 -4.74 -25.20
N LYS A 216 -4.97 -4.06 -26.11
CA LYS A 216 -5.11 -2.61 -26.31
C LYS A 216 -6.49 -2.24 -26.82
N ALA A 217 -7.02 -3.00 -27.79
CA ALA A 217 -8.39 -2.82 -28.28
C ALA A 217 -9.40 -3.03 -27.14
N PHE A 218 -9.23 -4.07 -26.31
CA PHE A 218 -10.08 -4.31 -25.15
C PHE A 218 -10.01 -3.17 -24.11
N ALA A 219 -8.83 -2.64 -23.82
CA ALA A 219 -8.68 -1.45 -22.96
C ALA A 219 -9.41 -0.23 -23.53
N GLY A 220 -9.38 -0.03 -24.86
CA GLY A 220 -10.14 1.02 -25.54
C GLY A 220 -11.66 0.83 -25.42
N ILE A 221 -12.16 -0.40 -25.54
CA ILE A 221 -13.59 -0.72 -25.34
C ILE A 221 -13.99 -0.39 -23.89
N LEU A 222 -13.18 -0.81 -22.91
CA LEU A 222 -13.43 -0.52 -21.50
C LEU A 222 -13.43 0.98 -21.20
N LEU A 223 -12.52 1.75 -21.80
CA LEU A 223 -12.50 3.20 -21.69
C LEU A 223 -13.82 3.82 -22.19
N ILE A 224 -14.30 3.41 -23.36
CA ILE A 224 -15.58 3.89 -23.91
C ILE A 224 -16.74 3.49 -22.98
N ALA A 225 -16.75 2.25 -22.50
CA ALA A 225 -17.76 1.77 -21.56
C ALA A 225 -17.74 2.58 -20.26
N THR A 226 -16.57 2.94 -19.74
CA THR A 226 -16.43 3.77 -18.54
C THR A 226 -16.94 5.19 -18.74
N ILE A 227 -16.71 5.79 -19.91
CA ILE A 227 -17.29 7.10 -20.25
C ILE A 227 -18.82 6.99 -20.27
N ALA A 228 -19.37 5.95 -20.89
CA ALA A 228 -20.81 5.72 -20.93
C ALA A 228 -21.41 5.50 -19.52
N THR A 229 -20.76 4.70 -18.67
CA THR A 229 -21.25 4.49 -17.30
C THR A 229 -21.10 5.72 -16.40
N ASN A 230 -20.11 6.59 -16.63
CA ASN A 230 -20.02 7.87 -15.94
C ASN A 230 -21.16 8.82 -16.32
N LEU A 231 -21.59 8.81 -17.58
CA LEU A 231 -22.77 9.57 -18.03
C LEU A 231 -24.07 8.99 -17.45
N GLU A 232 -24.17 7.67 -17.37
CA GLU A 232 -25.30 7.00 -16.72
C GLU A 232 -25.36 7.31 -15.23
N ALA A 233 -24.24 7.21 -14.51
CA ALA A 233 -24.17 7.57 -13.10
C ALA A 233 -24.55 9.05 -12.87
N ALA A 234 -24.15 9.95 -13.77
CA ALA A 234 -24.59 11.34 -13.75
C ALA A 234 -26.12 11.47 -13.95
N GLY A 235 -26.70 10.73 -14.89
CA GLY A 235 -28.15 10.65 -15.08
C GLY A 235 -28.87 10.17 -13.82
N LEU A 236 -28.40 9.07 -13.23
CA LEU A 236 -28.97 8.50 -12.00
C LEU A 236 -28.92 9.49 -10.83
N LEU A 237 -27.82 10.23 -10.67
CA LEU A 237 -27.71 11.31 -9.67
C LEU A 237 -28.73 12.44 -9.93
N LEU A 238 -29.03 12.71 -11.19
CA LEU A 238 -30.05 13.68 -11.63
C LEU A 238 -31.48 13.07 -11.68
N ASN A 239 -31.66 11.84 -11.17
CA ASN A 239 -32.92 11.09 -11.16
C ASN A 239 -33.50 10.77 -12.55
N PHE A 240 -32.65 10.45 -13.53
CA PHE A 240 -33.10 9.90 -14.82
C PHE A 240 -32.18 8.81 -15.36
N ASP A 241 -32.73 7.93 -16.20
CA ASP A 241 -31.96 6.94 -16.97
C ASP A 241 -31.42 7.61 -18.24
N PHE A 242 -30.09 7.70 -18.37
CA PHE A 242 -29.44 8.37 -19.50
C PHE A 242 -29.48 7.50 -20.76
N PHE A 243 -29.34 6.18 -20.64
CA PHE A 243 -29.51 5.28 -21.79
C PHE A 243 -30.94 5.29 -22.34
N GLY A 244 -31.94 5.46 -21.48
CA GLY A 244 -33.33 5.66 -21.88
C GLY A 244 -33.61 7.04 -22.50
N ASN A 245 -32.87 8.08 -22.10
CA ASN A 245 -33.12 9.48 -22.51
C ASN A 245 -31.83 10.20 -22.96
N PRO A 246 -31.18 9.77 -24.05
CA PRO A 246 -29.89 10.33 -24.48
C PRO A 246 -29.97 11.81 -24.88
N GLY A 247 -31.17 12.33 -25.17
CA GLY A 247 -31.40 13.75 -25.47
C GLY A 247 -31.00 14.71 -24.34
N ARG A 248 -30.91 14.24 -23.08
CA ARG A 248 -30.49 15.03 -21.90
C ARG A 248 -28.98 14.99 -21.65
N PHE A 249 -28.19 14.67 -22.67
CA PHE A 249 -26.73 14.60 -22.59
C PHE A 249 -26.07 15.86 -22.00
N GLN A 250 -26.58 17.05 -22.33
CA GLN A 250 -26.03 18.31 -21.82
C GLN A 250 -26.14 18.45 -20.30
N GLU A 251 -27.13 17.81 -19.67
CA GLU A 251 -27.32 17.83 -18.21
C GLU A 251 -26.38 16.83 -17.51
N ALA A 252 -26.18 15.64 -18.09
CA ALA A 252 -25.32 14.61 -17.53
C ALA A 252 -23.82 14.89 -17.74
N LEU A 253 -23.46 15.56 -18.83
CA LEU A 253 -22.07 15.77 -19.24
C LEU A 253 -21.20 16.43 -18.16
N PRO A 254 -21.60 17.53 -17.48
CA PRO A 254 -20.75 18.18 -16.48
C PRO A 254 -20.39 17.27 -15.31
N ILE A 255 -21.35 16.47 -14.82
CA ILE A 255 -21.14 15.56 -13.69
C ILE A 255 -20.31 14.35 -14.14
N GLY A 256 -20.66 13.74 -15.28
CA GLY A 256 -19.94 12.59 -15.82
C GLY A 256 -18.49 12.93 -16.17
N ALA A 257 -18.26 14.11 -16.75
CA ALA A 257 -16.92 14.63 -17.01
C ALA A 257 -16.14 14.89 -15.72
N GLY A 258 -16.80 15.41 -14.68
CA GLY A 258 -16.20 15.59 -13.36
C GLY A 258 -15.70 14.28 -12.77
N ILE A 259 -16.54 13.24 -12.75
CA ILE A 259 -16.17 11.89 -12.27
C ILE A 259 -15.00 11.33 -13.11
N PHE A 260 -15.11 11.40 -14.44
CA PHE A 260 -14.07 10.89 -15.34
C PHE A 260 -12.73 11.62 -15.17
N SER A 261 -12.76 12.94 -14.94
CA SER A 261 -11.54 13.73 -14.75
C SER A 261 -10.70 13.28 -13.55
N ILE A 262 -11.34 12.80 -12.48
CA ILE A 262 -10.65 12.24 -11.31
C ILE A 262 -9.92 10.95 -11.67
N LEU A 263 -10.56 10.06 -12.43
CA LEU A 263 -9.95 8.82 -12.89
C LEU A 263 -8.74 9.09 -13.79
N VAL A 264 -8.88 10.06 -14.70
CA VAL A 264 -7.79 10.49 -15.58
C VAL A 264 -6.65 11.11 -14.76
N ALA A 265 -6.95 11.94 -13.78
CA ALA A 265 -5.93 12.53 -12.91
C ALA A 265 -5.13 11.46 -12.15
N HIS A 266 -5.82 10.42 -11.65
CA HIS A 266 -5.20 9.26 -11.01
C HIS A 266 -4.23 8.55 -11.95
N GLU A 267 -4.65 8.18 -13.16
CA GLU A 267 -3.78 7.48 -14.12
C GLU A 267 -2.62 8.35 -14.62
N ILE A 268 -2.85 9.67 -14.80
CA ILE A 268 -1.77 10.62 -15.12
C ILE A 268 -0.73 10.64 -13.99
N GLY A 269 -1.15 10.57 -12.72
CA GLY A 269 -0.24 10.48 -11.58
C GLY A 269 0.72 9.30 -11.70
N HIS A 270 0.20 8.10 -11.96
CA HIS A 270 1.04 6.92 -12.21
C HIS A 270 1.97 7.12 -13.41
N TRP A 271 1.43 7.62 -14.52
CA TRP A 271 2.18 7.79 -15.77
C TRP A 271 3.34 8.78 -15.63
N LEU A 272 3.13 9.94 -15.00
CA LEU A 272 4.16 10.95 -14.80
C LEU A 272 5.34 10.42 -13.99
N LEU A 273 5.07 9.67 -12.92
CA LEU A 273 6.14 9.15 -12.08
C LEU A 273 6.81 7.91 -12.68
N ALA A 274 6.05 7.07 -13.40
CA ALA A 274 6.63 5.99 -14.17
C ALA A 274 7.58 6.51 -15.25
N GLN A 275 7.21 7.58 -15.98
CA GLN A 275 8.06 8.22 -16.96
C GLN A 275 9.35 8.76 -16.31
N ARG A 276 9.25 9.41 -15.15
CA ARG A 276 10.41 9.90 -14.39
C ARG A 276 11.38 8.78 -14.01
N HIS A 277 10.86 7.59 -13.69
CA HIS A 277 11.66 6.42 -13.35
C HIS A 277 11.96 5.49 -14.53
N GLN A 278 11.63 5.90 -15.77
CA GLN A 278 11.82 5.11 -17.00
C GLN A 278 11.13 3.72 -16.94
N ILE A 279 10.00 3.64 -16.23
CA ILE A 279 9.18 2.44 -16.10
C ILE A 279 8.07 2.48 -17.13
N ARG A 280 7.87 1.37 -17.84
CA ARG A 280 6.79 1.22 -18.81
C ARG A 280 5.54 0.70 -18.12
N LEU A 281 4.44 1.42 -18.28
CA LEU A 281 3.10 1.03 -17.83
C LEU A 281 2.26 0.59 -19.03
N SER A 282 1.35 -0.34 -18.76
CA SER A 282 0.33 -0.79 -19.69
C SER A 282 -0.71 0.31 -19.92
N TRP A 283 -1.57 0.13 -20.93
CA TRP A 283 -2.77 0.93 -21.00
C TRP A 283 -3.67 0.61 -19.80
N PRO A 284 -4.33 1.61 -19.19
CA PRO A 284 -5.23 1.39 -18.06
C PRO A 284 -6.47 0.63 -18.53
N PHE A 285 -6.81 -0.46 -17.84
CA PHE A 285 -8.08 -1.14 -18.01
C PHE A 285 -9.10 -0.53 -17.05
N PHE A 286 -9.86 0.46 -17.53
CA PHE A 286 -10.92 1.08 -16.73
C PHE A 286 -12.03 0.06 -16.41
N LEU A 287 -12.57 0.12 -15.19
CA LEU A 287 -13.61 -0.76 -14.72
C LEU A 287 -14.95 0.00 -14.72
N PRO A 288 -15.81 -0.17 -15.73
CA PRO A 288 -17.09 0.52 -15.80
C PRO A 288 -18.05 0.05 -14.71
N ALA A 289 -18.80 1.00 -14.14
CA ALA A 289 -19.76 0.73 -13.07
C ALA A 289 -21.02 1.58 -13.24
N VAL A 290 -22.18 0.96 -13.45
CA VAL A 290 -23.42 1.72 -13.71
C VAL A 290 -23.80 2.64 -12.53
N GLN A 291 -23.68 2.15 -11.29
CA GLN A 291 -24.18 2.87 -10.10
C GLN A 291 -23.30 4.06 -9.67
N ILE A 292 -21.98 3.97 -9.85
CA ILE A 292 -21.03 4.96 -9.34
C ILE A 292 -20.13 5.54 -10.45
N GLY A 293 -20.37 5.17 -11.70
CA GLY A 293 -19.61 5.57 -12.87
C GLY A 293 -18.44 4.63 -13.17
N SER A 294 -17.51 4.47 -12.23
CA SER A 294 -16.35 3.60 -12.40
C SER A 294 -15.81 3.08 -11.07
N PHE A 295 -15.16 1.92 -11.12
CA PHE A 295 -14.36 1.37 -10.03
C PHE A 295 -12.87 1.73 -10.13
N GLY A 296 -12.49 2.69 -10.97
CA GLY A 296 -11.09 3.00 -11.23
C GLY A 296 -10.54 2.24 -12.43
N ALA A 297 -9.22 2.08 -12.48
CA ALA A 297 -8.56 1.34 -13.54
C ALA A 297 -7.49 0.41 -12.99
N ILE A 298 -7.20 -0.64 -13.76
CA ILE A 298 -6.10 -1.56 -13.48
C ILE A 298 -4.97 -1.24 -14.45
N THR A 299 -3.86 -0.77 -13.91
CA THR A 299 -2.63 -0.47 -14.68
C THR A 299 -1.51 -1.43 -14.26
N ARG A 300 -0.90 -2.09 -15.24
CA ARG A 300 0.13 -3.12 -15.05
C ARG A 300 1.50 -2.61 -15.44
N PHE A 301 2.54 -3.12 -14.80
CA PHE A 301 3.92 -2.85 -15.20
C PHE A 301 4.33 -3.71 -16.39
N GLU A 302 4.80 -3.06 -17.47
CA GLU A 302 5.37 -3.70 -18.66
C GLU A 302 6.91 -3.74 -18.62
N SER A 303 7.51 -3.34 -17.50
CA SER A 303 8.94 -3.47 -17.24
C SER A 303 9.21 -3.88 -15.81
N LEU A 304 10.36 -4.48 -15.56
CA LEU A 304 10.80 -4.80 -14.20
C LEU A 304 11.11 -3.52 -13.43
N LEU A 305 10.74 -3.52 -12.15
CA LEU A 305 11.01 -2.42 -11.25
C LEU A 305 12.42 -2.57 -10.65
N PRO A 306 13.22 -1.50 -10.57
CA PRO A 306 14.60 -1.59 -10.07
C PRO A 306 14.63 -1.88 -8.57
N ASN A 307 13.76 -1.23 -7.79
CA ASN A 307 13.72 -1.37 -6.33
C ASN A 307 12.34 -1.01 -5.76
N ARG A 308 12.17 -1.29 -4.47
CA ARG A 308 10.94 -0.98 -3.71
C ARG A 308 10.64 0.52 -3.60
N LYS A 309 11.64 1.40 -3.70
CA LYS A 309 11.45 2.86 -3.68
C LYS A 309 10.63 3.29 -4.90
N VAL A 310 10.97 2.80 -6.09
CA VAL A 310 10.23 3.09 -7.34
C VAL A 310 8.83 2.49 -7.31
N LEU A 311 8.66 1.28 -6.75
CA LEU A 311 7.33 0.70 -6.56
C LEU A 311 6.44 1.62 -5.69
N PHE A 312 6.96 2.08 -4.55
CA PHE A 312 6.24 3.00 -3.67
C PHE A 312 5.86 4.29 -4.37
N ASP A 313 6.86 4.93 -5.01
CA ASP A 313 6.71 6.21 -5.67
C ASP A 313 5.56 6.14 -6.69
N ILE A 314 5.59 5.16 -7.60
CA ILE A 314 4.56 5.02 -8.62
C ILE A 314 3.20 4.66 -8.01
N ALA A 315 3.17 3.76 -7.01
CA ALA A 315 1.92 3.34 -6.37
C ALA A 315 1.22 4.49 -5.62
N LEU A 316 1.97 5.40 -4.99
CA LEU A 316 1.39 6.56 -4.30
C LEU A 316 0.94 7.65 -5.29
N ALA A 317 1.60 7.77 -6.44
CA ALA A 317 1.39 8.88 -7.37
C ALA A 317 -0.07 9.00 -7.87
N GLY A 318 -0.69 7.87 -8.21
CA GLY A 318 -2.07 7.85 -8.68
C GLY A 318 -3.07 8.29 -7.61
N PRO A 319 -3.12 7.62 -6.45
CA PRO A 319 -3.98 8.02 -5.34
C PRO A 319 -3.73 9.44 -4.86
N ALA A 320 -2.48 9.92 -4.89
CA ALA A 320 -2.19 11.30 -4.55
C ALA A 320 -2.81 12.28 -5.56
N ALA A 321 -2.65 12.06 -6.87
CA ALA A 321 -3.21 12.92 -7.90
C ALA A 321 -4.76 12.89 -7.91
N GLY A 322 -5.35 11.69 -7.95
CA GLY A 322 -6.80 11.50 -7.91
C GLY A 322 -7.41 12.02 -6.60
N GLY A 323 -6.78 11.74 -5.46
CA GLY A 323 -7.20 12.20 -4.15
C GLY A 323 -7.15 13.73 -3.98
N ILE A 324 -6.10 14.39 -4.48
CA ILE A 324 -5.99 15.86 -4.46
C ILE A 324 -7.11 16.48 -5.30
N VAL A 325 -7.32 16.02 -6.54
CA VAL A 325 -8.39 16.54 -7.40
C VAL A 325 -9.76 16.33 -6.75
N SER A 326 -10.01 15.14 -6.20
CA SER A 326 -11.26 14.81 -5.51
C SER A 326 -11.49 15.69 -4.29
N LEU A 327 -10.45 15.92 -3.48
CA LEU A 327 -10.52 16.77 -2.30
C LEU A 327 -10.79 18.23 -2.68
N LEU A 328 -10.13 18.75 -3.72
CA LEU A 328 -10.38 20.09 -4.22
C LEU A 328 -11.82 20.24 -4.69
N MET A 329 -12.34 19.29 -5.48
CA MET A 329 -13.74 19.30 -5.91
C MET A 329 -14.70 19.25 -4.71
N LEU A 330 -14.43 18.40 -3.72
CA LEU A 330 -15.25 18.31 -2.51
C LEU A 330 -15.28 19.65 -1.76
N VAL A 331 -14.11 20.22 -1.44
CA VAL A 331 -14.00 21.46 -0.67
C VAL A 331 -14.61 22.63 -1.43
N THR A 332 -14.31 22.78 -2.72
CA THR A 332 -14.93 23.81 -3.57
C THR A 332 -16.45 23.61 -3.65
N GLY A 333 -16.93 22.38 -3.79
CA GLY A 333 -18.35 22.07 -3.76
C GLY A 333 -19.02 22.46 -2.45
N LEU A 334 -18.39 22.18 -1.31
CA LEU A 334 -18.90 22.57 0.00
C LEU A 334 -18.97 24.10 0.15
N LEU A 335 -17.95 24.82 -0.32
CA LEU A 335 -17.90 26.29 -0.28
C LEU A 335 -18.94 26.96 -1.21
N LEU A 336 -19.25 26.32 -2.34
CA LEU A 336 -20.26 26.80 -3.30
C LEU A 336 -21.69 26.36 -2.93
N SER A 337 -21.86 25.53 -1.90
CA SER A 337 -23.18 25.04 -1.50
C SER A 337 -23.97 26.15 -0.82
N HIS A 338 -25.21 26.34 -1.26
CA HIS A 338 -26.13 27.35 -0.74
C HIS A 338 -27.56 26.80 -0.71
N PRO A 339 -28.50 27.43 0.03
CA PRO A 339 -29.91 27.07 -0.04
C PRO A 339 -30.41 27.09 -1.48
N GLY A 340 -31.01 26.00 -1.94
CA GLY A 340 -31.46 25.84 -3.34
C GLY A 340 -30.41 25.29 -4.31
N SER A 341 -29.25 24.82 -3.82
CA SER A 341 -28.33 24.03 -4.66
C SER A 341 -29.00 22.76 -5.21
N LEU A 342 -28.46 22.26 -6.32
CA LEU A 342 -29.07 21.22 -7.17
C LEU A 342 -29.39 19.93 -6.41
N PHE A 343 -28.47 19.44 -5.56
CA PHE A 343 -28.67 18.20 -4.83
C PHE A 343 -29.13 18.43 -3.40
N GLN A 344 -30.11 17.65 -2.95
CA GLN A 344 -30.56 17.59 -1.56
C GLN A 344 -30.10 16.26 -0.98
N LEU A 345 -29.09 16.28 -0.11
CA LEU A 345 -28.55 15.08 0.51
C LEU A 345 -29.06 14.94 1.95
N PRO A 346 -29.47 13.73 2.38
CA PRO A 346 -29.75 13.47 3.78
C PRO A 346 -28.52 13.72 4.65
N ASN A 347 -28.68 14.22 5.88
CA ASN A 347 -27.55 14.44 6.77
C ASN A 347 -26.76 13.15 7.10
N GLN A 348 -27.40 11.98 6.99
CA GLN A 348 -26.75 10.68 7.15
C GLN A 348 -25.67 10.41 6.09
N PHE A 349 -25.75 11.05 4.91
CA PHE A 349 -24.72 10.96 3.90
C PHE A 349 -23.35 11.39 4.45
N PHE A 350 -23.31 12.49 5.20
CA PHE A 350 -22.09 13.01 5.82
C PHE A 350 -21.62 12.18 7.02
N GLN A 351 -22.49 11.33 7.57
CA GLN A 351 -22.10 10.35 8.58
C GLN A 351 -21.43 9.11 7.94
N GLY A 352 -21.54 8.91 6.63
CA GLY A 352 -20.93 7.79 5.92
C GLY A 352 -19.41 7.82 5.82
N SER A 353 -18.76 8.92 6.18
CA SER A 353 -17.31 9.09 6.09
C SER A 353 -16.80 10.06 7.15
N ILE A 354 -15.81 9.66 7.95
CA ILE A 354 -15.17 10.55 8.93
C ILE A 354 -14.57 11.78 8.25
N LEU A 355 -13.86 11.59 7.13
CA LEU A 355 -13.21 12.66 6.40
C LEU A 355 -14.24 13.64 5.81
N VAL A 356 -15.21 13.15 5.06
CA VAL A 356 -16.20 14.02 4.40
C VAL A 356 -17.12 14.69 5.42
N GLY A 357 -17.55 13.96 6.46
CA GLY A 357 -18.37 14.52 7.53
C GLY A 357 -17.65 15.62 8.31
N SER A 358 -16.39 15.41 8.68
CA SER A 358 -15.61 16.43 9.41
C SER A 358 -15.36 17.68 8.56
N LEU A 359 -15.01 17.54 7.28
CA LEU A 359 -14.85 18.66 6.37
C LEU A 359 -16.16 19.41 6.15
N ALA A 360 -17.25 18.69 5.90
CA ALA A 360 -18.57 19.28 5.73
C ALA A 360 -18.99 20.05 6.99
N ARG A 361 -18.68 19.55 8.19
CA ARG A 361 -18.99 20.24 9.44
C ARG A 361 -18.22 21.55 9.59
N VAL A 362 -16.94 21.55 9.23
CA VAL A 362 -16.11 22.76 9.27
C VAL A 362 -16.63 23.82 8.31
N VAL A 363 -17.10 23.43 7.11
CA VAL A 363 -17.51 24.38 6.06
C VAL A 363 -18.98 24.79 6.19
N LEU A 364 -19.90 23.84 6.34
CA LEU A 364 -21.35 24.06 6.34
C LEU A 364 -21.92 24.35 7.73
N GLY A 365 -21.16 24.07 8.80
CA GLY A 365 -21.55 24.40 10.17
C GLY A 365 -22.91 23.81 10.56
N SER A 366 -23.83 24.66 11.03
CA SER A 366 -25.17 24.27 11.50
C SER A 366 -26.10 23.75 10.40
N ALA A 367 -25.79 23.96 9.12
CA ALA A 367 -26.61 23.45 8.02
C ALA A 367 -26.71 21.91 8.04
N LEU A 368 -25.71 21.21 8.58
CA LEU A 368 -25.72 19.74 8.74
C LEU A 368 -26.71 19.20 9.78
N GLN A 369 -27.34 20.07 10.58
CA GLN A 369 -28.40 19.68 11.50
C GLN A 369 -29.77 19.58 10.79
N SER A 370 -29.89 20.17 9.60
CA SER A 370 -31.07 19.98 8.77
C SER A 370 -31.15 18.51 8.32
N PRO A 371 -32.35 17.90 8.28
CA PRO A 371 -32.51 16.53 7.77
C PRO A 371 -32.07 16.42 6.30
N LEU A 372 -32.26 17.49 5.52
CA LEU A 372 -31.83 17.61 4.13
C LEU A 372 -30.91 18.82 3.98
N VAL A 373 -29.76 18.60 3.36
CA VAL A 373 -28.72 19.60 3.14
C VAL A 373 -28.59 19.83 1.64
N SER A 374 -28.79 21.07 1.20
CA SER A 374 -28.59 21.46 -0.18
C SER A 374 -27.09 21.58 -0.48
N VAL A 375 -26.60 20.87 -1.51
CA VAL A 375 -25.20 20.87 -1.89
C VAL A 375 -24.96 21.01 -3.38
N HIS A 376 -23.81 21.58 -3.70
CA HIS A 376 -23.31 21.70 -5.07
C HIS A 376 -22.91 20.32 -5.63
N PRO A 377 -23.11 20.03 -6.92
CA PRO A 377 -22.74 18.74 -7.54
C PRO A 377 -21.31 18.28 -7.31
N LEU A 378 -20.37 19.22 -7.22
CA LEU A 378 -18.97 18.94 -6.92
C LEU A 378 -18.75 18.22 -5.58
N VAL A 379 -19.66 18.36 -4.61
CA VAL A 379 -19.58 17.62 -3.33
C VAL A 379 -19.70 16.12 -3.57
N VAL A 380 -20.68 15.72 -4.39
CA VAL A 380 -20.92 14.31 -4.71
C VAL A 380 -19.78 13.77 -5.58
N ILE A 381 -19.33 14.53 -6.57
CA ILE A 381 -18.23 14.15 -7.46
C ILE A 381 -16.92 13.96 -6.66
N GLY A 382 -16.59 14.93 -5.80
CA GLY A 382 -15.41 14.86 -4.95
C GLY A 382 -15.48 13.72 -3.94
N TRP A 383 -16.65 13.48 -3.33
CA TRP A 383 -16.85 12.32 -2.45
C TRP A 383 -16.67 10.99 -3.19
N LEU A 384 -17.28 10.82 -4.36
CA LEU A 384 -17.12 9.61 -5.19
C LEU A 384 -15.66 9.37 -5.53
N GLY A 385 -14.93 10.41 -5.93
CA GLY A 385 -13.51 10.34 -6.22
C GLY A 385 -12.64 9.94 -5.03
N LEU A 386 -12.93 10.49 -3.85
CA LEU A 386 -12.26 10.09 -2.60
C LEU A 386 -12.54 8.61 -2.28
N VAL A 387 -13.79 8.15 -2.45
CA VAL A 387 -14.15 6.75 -2.23
C VAL A 387 -13.40 5.82 -3.21
N ILE A 388 -13.40 6.12 -4.51
CA ILE A 388 -12.66 5.34 -5.51
C ILE A 388 -11.16 5.30 -5.17
N THR A 389 -10.58 6.45 -4.82
CA THR A 389 -9.17 6.55 -4.41
C THR A 389 -8.88 5.73 -3.16
N ALA A 390 -9.75 5.81 -2.15
CA ALA A 390 -9.61 5.06 -0.91
C ALA A 390 -9.72 3.55 -1.13
N LEU A 391 -10.59 3.10 -2.05
CA LEU A 391 -10.71 1.69 -2.42
C LEU A 391 -9.43 1.18 -3.10
N ASN A 392 -8.81 1.98 -3.97
CA ASN A 392 -7.50 1.67 -4.55
C ASN A 392 -6.36 1.68 -3.50
N LEU A 393 -6.51 2.43 -2.41
CA LEU A 393 -5.58 2.44 -1.28
C LEU A 393 -5.81 1.29 -0.28
N MET A 394 -6.77 0.40 -0.49
CA MET A 394 -6.91 -0.80 0.35
C MET A 394 -5.65 -1.68 0.24
N PRO A 395 -5.15 -2.25 1.36
CA PRO A 395 -3.92 -3.01 1.36
C PRO A 395 -4.14 -4.46 0.87
N ALA A 396 -4.50 -4.60 -0.41
CA ALA A 396 -4.80 -5.87 -1.04
C ALA A 396 -4.17 -6.02 -2.43
N GLY A 397 -3.32 -7.03 -2.58
CA GLY A 397 -2.78 -7.51 -3.84
C GLY A 397 -2.12 -6.42 -4.70
N GLN A 398 -2.55 -6.29 -5.95
CA GLN A 398 -2.04 -5.33 -6.94
C GLN A 398 -2.66 -3.93 -6.86
N LEU A 399 -3.60 -3.69 -5.94
CA LEU A 399 -4.08 -2.34 -5.68
C LEU A 399 -2.94 -1.44 -5.22
N ASP A 400 -3.10 -0.12 -5.37
CA ASP A 400 -2.08 0.85 -4.99
C ASP A 400 -1.71 0.74 -3.51
N GLY A 401 -2.69 0.54 -2.63
CA GLY A 401 -2.46 0.28 -1.21
C GLY A 401 -1.69 -1.02 -0.94
N GLY A 402 -1.97 -2.07 -1.71
CA GLY A 402 -1.23 -3.35 -1.65
C GLY A 402 0.23 -3.19 -2.07
N ARG A 403 0.47 -2.44 -3.15
CA ARG A 403 1.81 -2.07 -3.64
C ARG A 403 2.57 -1.18 -2.65
N ILE A 404 1.89 -0.22 -2.00
CA ILE A 404 2.46 0.61 -0.92
C ILE A 404 2.90 -0.27 0.25
N VAL A 405 2.02 -1.16 0.73
CA VAL A 405 2.35 -2.08 1.84
C VAL A 405 3.49 -3.01 1.45
N GLN A 406 3.51 -3.54 0.23
CA GLN A 406 4.60 -4.37 -0.28
C GLN A 406 5.91 -3.60 -0.34
N ALA A 407 5.88 -2.34 -0.79
CA ALA A 407 7.06 -1.51 -0.88
C ALA A 407 7.63 -1.17 0.50
N ILE A 408 6.79 -0.86 1.49
CA ILE A 408 7.25 -0.47 2.85
C ILE A 408 7.60 -1.68 3.72
N TYR A 409 6.74 -2.69 3.77
CA TYR A 409 6.83 -3.79 4.74
C TYR A 409 7.22 -5.14 4.12
N GLY A 410 7.50 -5.16 2.82
CA GLY A 410 7.91 -6.36 2.09
C GLY A 410 6.75 -7.30 1.75
N ARG A 411 7.09 -8.36 1.00
CA ARG A 411 6.10 -9.29 0.42
C ARG A 411 5.32 -10.07 1.46
N LYS A 412 5.97 -10.57 2.52
CA LYS A 412 5.29 -11.38 3.55
C LYS A 412 4.15 -10.60 4.21
N THR A 413 4.41 -9.35 4.56
CA THR A 413 3.42 -8.46 5.20
C THR A 413 2.30 -8.10 4.24
N ALA A 414 2.61 -7.75 2.99
CA ALA A 414 1.60 -7.45 1.97
C ALA A 414 0.66 -8.64 1.72
N GLY A 415 1.16 -9.87 1.77
CA GLY A 415 0.35 -11.08 1.59
C GLY A 415 -0.64 -11.26 2.73
N ARG A 416 -0.17 -11.09 3.97
CA ARG A 416 -1.03 -11.11 5.17
C ARG A 416 -2.07 -9.98 5.15
N ALA A 417 -1.67 -8.78 4.76
CA ALA A 417 -2.57 -7.63 4.65
C ALA A 417 -3.66 -7.87 3.59
N THR A 418 -3.31 -8.51 2.48
CA THR A 418 -4.27 -8.88 1.43
C THR A 418 -5.31 -9.86 1.95
N ILE A 419 -4.88 -10.91 2.67
CA ILE A 419 -5.79 -11.88 3.27
C ILE A 419 -6.70 -11.21 4.32
N ALA A 420 -6.13 -10.36 5.19
CA ALA A 420 -6.89 -9.63 6.19
C ALA A 420 -7.95 -8.71 5.55
N THR A 421 -7.59 -8.00 4.47
CA THR A 421 -8.50 -7.13 3.72
C THR A 421 -9.61 -7.93 3.06
N LEU A 422 -9.31 -9.08 2.46
CA LEU A 422 -10.31 -9.96 1.85
C LEU A 422 -11.29 -10.53 2.90
N ILE A 423 -10.80 -10.92 4.08
CA ILE A 423 -11.67 -11.38 5.18
C ILE A 423 -12.58 -10.24 5.64
N LEU A 424 -12.03 -9.03 5.83
CA LEU A 424 -12.82 -7.86 6.22
C LEU A 424 -13.89 -7.54 5.17
N LEU A 425 -13.52 -7.51 3.89
CA LEU A 425 -14.46 -7.29 2.78
C LEU A 425 -15.52 -8.38 2.71
N ALA A 426 -15.16 -9.65 2.95
CA ALA A 426 -16.14 -10.74 3.01
C ALA A 426 -17.16 -10.53 4.14
N LEU A 427 -16.72 -10.09 5.34
CA LEU A 427 -17.63 -9.77 6.44
C LEU A 427 -18.55 -8.59 6.11
N VAL A 428 -17.99 -7.51 5.55
CA VAL A 428 -18.77 -6.31 5.16
C VAL A 428 -19.73 -6.62 4.00
N SER A 429 -19.36 -7.53 3.10
CA SER A 429 -20.17 -7.92 1.94
C SER A 429 -21.51 -8.54 2.32
N LEU A 430 -21.65 -9.10 3.52
CA LEU A 430 -22.91 -9.68 4.01
C LEU A 430 -24.03 -8.64 4.13
N GLY A 431 -23.69 -7.37 4.31
CA GLY A 431 -24.64 -6.26 4.45
C GLY A 431 -24.50 -5.17 3.39
N ASN A 432 -23.53 -5.26 2.47
CA ASN A 432 -23.23 -4.20 1.52
C ASN A 432 -22.86 -4.78 0.14
N MET A 433 -23.74 -4.57 -0.85
CA MET A 433 -23.56 -5.05 -2.22
C MET A 433 -22.35 -4.44 -2.92
N ILE A 434 -22.00 -3.17 -2.63
CA ILE A 434 -20.83 -2.51 -3.20
C ILE A 434 -19.55 -3.17 -2.68
N ALA A 435 -19.50 -3.48 -1.37
CA ALA A 435 -18.39 -4.20 -0.77
C ALA A 435 -18.25 -5.62 -1.33
N MET A 436 -19.38 -6.31 -1.58
CA MET A 436 -19.39 -7.62 -2.23
C MET A 436 -18.77 -7.58 -3.63
N TYR A 437 -19.13 -6.59 -4.44
CA TYR A 437 -18.56 -6.44 -5.77
C TYR A 437 -17.04 -6.22 -5.71
N TRP A 438 -16.57 -5.34 -4.82
CA TRP A 438 -15.14 -5.10 -4.62
C TRP A 438 -14.39 -6.34 -4.12
N ALA A 439 -14.99 -7.11 -3.21
CA ALA A 439 -14.42 -8.38 -2.77
C ALA A 439 -14.19 -9.32 -3.95
N ILE A 440 -15.17 -9.44 -4.86
CA ILE A 440 -15.08 -10.27 -6.07
C ILE A 440 -13.98 -9.75 -7.01
N VAL A 441 -13.99 -8.45 -7.32
CA VAL A 441 -12.98 -7.84 -8.20
C VAL A 441 -11.58 -8.07 -7.66
N ILE A 442 -11.36 -7.82 -6.37
CA ILE A 442 -10.04 -7.99 -5.77
C ILE A 442 -9.66 -9.47 -5.78
N PHE A 443 -10.55 -10.36 -5.37
CA PHE A 443 -10.26 -11.79 -5.30
C PHE A 443 -9.88 -12.41 -6.65
N PHE A 444 -10.57 -12.02 -7.74
CA PHE A 444 -10.32 -12.61 -9.05
C PHE A 444 -9.30 -11.85 -9.91
N LEU A 445 -9.25 -10.52 -9.81
CA LEU A 445 -8.44 -9.70 -10.73
C LEU A 445 -7.19 -9.11 -10.09
N GLN A 446 -7.14 -8.95 -8.77
CA GLN A 446 -6.08 -8.17 -8.10
C GLN A 446 -5.41 -8.90 -6.92
N ARG A 447 -5.83 -10.10 -6.52
CA ARG A 447 -5.36 -10.74 -5.26
C ARG A 447 -3.85 -10.96 -5.21
N ASP A 448 -3.24 -11.19 -6.36
CA ASP A 448 -1.84 -11.57 -6.45
C ASP A 448 -0.98 -10.34 -6.16
N GLN A 449 0.19 -10.55 -5.59
CA GLN A 449 1.13 -9.48 -5.31
C GLN A 449 1.78 -8.95 -6.58
N GLU A 450 2.34 -7.75 -6.49
CA GLU A 450 3.13 -7.22 -7.59
C GLU A 450 4.40 -8.05 -7.78
N ARG A 451 4.87 -8.17 -9.03
CA ARG A 451 6.07 -8.93 -9.37
C ARG A 451 7.28 -8.45 -8.56
N PRO A 452 8.24 -9.34 -8.23
CA PRO A 452 9.41 -8.93 -7.50
C PRO A 452 10.19 -7.82 -8.23
N SER A 453 10.60 -6.81 -7.46
CA SER A 453 11.57 -5.82 -7.95
C SER A 453 12.96 -6.48 -8.07
N LEU A 454 13.83 -5.91 -8.90
CA LEU A 454 15.21 -6.40 -9.05
C LEU A 454 15.97 -6.35 -7.71
N ASN A 455 15.69 -5.36 -6.87
CA ASN A 455 16.16 -5.29 -5.49
C ASN A 455 14.99 -5.07 -4.53
N GLU A 456 14.62 -6.10 -3.76
CA GLU A 456 13.59 -6.03 -2.72
C GLU A 456 14.15 -5.91 -1.29
N ILE A 457 15.47 -5.98 -1.12
CA ILE A 457 16.08 -5.95 0.21
C ILE A 457 16.24 -4.53 0.71
N THR A 458 16.55 -3.59 -0.19
CA THR A 458 16.66 -2.17 0.19
C THR A 458 15.29 -1.59 0.51
N GLU A 459 15.13 -1.14 1.76
CA GLU A 459 13.92 -0.49 2.23
C GLU A 459 13.75 0.94 1.67
N PRO A 460 12.50 1.43 1.54
CA PRO A 460 12.24 2.84 1.30
C PRO A 460 12.69 3.72 2.48
N ASP A 461 12.87 5.01 2.23
CA ASP A 461 13.21 5.98 3.28
C ASP A 461 12.01 6.32 4.18
N ASP A 462 12.30 6.89 5.35
CA ASP A 462 11.29 7.20 6.38
C ASP A 462 10.20 8.17 5.87
N ALA A 463 10.55 9.07 4.94
CA ALA A 463 9.61 10.00 4.34
C ALA A 463 8.53 9.27 3.52
N ARG A 464 8.92 8.28 2.71
CA ARG A 464 7.98 7.42 1.98
C ARG A 464 7.13 6.59 2.93
N ALA A 465 7.73 6.04 3.98
CA ALA A 465 6.97 5.32 5.00
C ALA A 465 5.88 6.19 5.65
N ALA A 466 6.21 7.45 5.98
CA ALA A 466 5.25 8.41 6.53
C ALA A 466 4.13 8.76 5.53
N LEU A 467 4.46 8.98 4.26
CA LEU A 467 3.47 9.23 3.20
C LEU A 467 2.55 8.02 2.97
N GLY A 468 3.09 6.80 3.02
CA GLY A 468 2.31 5.57 2.92
C GLY A 468 1.34 5.42 4.08
N LEU A 469 1.78 5.71 5.31
CA LEU A 469 0.91 5.71 6.48
C LEU A 469 -0.18 6.77 6.39
N LEU A 470 0.15 7.97 5.90
CA LEU A 470 -0.84 9.03 5.64
C LEU A 470 -1.88 8.57 4.62
N ALA A 471 -1.46 7.94 3.51
CA ALA A 471 -2.38 7.43 2.49
C ALA A 471 -3.33 6.36 3.07
N LEU A 472 -2.82 5.41 3.83
CA LEU A 472 -3.64 4.40 4.51
C LEU A 472 -4.58 5.01 5.55
N PHE A 473 -4.13 6.05 6.26
CA PHE A 473 -4.98 6.80 7.18
C PHE A 473 -6.11 7.54 6.46
N LEU A 474 -5.82 8.20 5.34
CA LEU A 474 -6.83 8.86 4.50
C LEU A 474 -7.83 7.85 3.94
N MET A 475 -7.39 6.66 3.55
CA MET A 475 -8.27 5.57 3.13
C MET A 475 -9.23 5.17 4.26
N ILE A 476 -8.71 4.90 5.47
CA ILE A 476 -9.53 4.51 6.62
C ILE A 476 -10.54 5.60 6.97
N THR A 477 -10.10 6.86 7.05
CA THR A 477 -10.99 7.99 7.40
C THR A 477 -12.02 8.30 6.30
N THR A 478 -11.73 7.94 5.06
CA THR A 478 -12.70 8.08 3.95
C THR A 478 -13.76 6.99 4.00
N LEU A 479 -13.37 5.72 4.24
CA LEU A 479 -14.27 4.57 4.16
C LEU A 479 -15.02 4.26 5.46
N LEU A 480 -14.51 4.68 6.62
CA LEU A 480 -15.18 4.43 7.89
C LEU A 480 -16.28 5.47 8.15
N PRO A 481 -17.50 5.02 8.50
CA PRO A 481 -18.57 5.92 8.90
C PRO A 481 -18.33 6.49 10.31
N LEU A 482 -18.89 7.66 10.56
CA LEU A 482 -19.00 8.25 11.90
C LEU A 482 -19.96 7.42 12.75
N THR A 483 -19.54 7.07 13.97
CA THR A 483 -20.47 6.48 14.93
C THR A 483 -21.53 7.52 15.33
N PRO A 484 -22.78 7.12 15.64
CA PRO A 484 -23.84 8.07 16.00
C PRO A 484 -23.46 9.01 17.15
N GLY A 485 -22.72 8.50 18.14
CA GLY A 485 -22.22 9.31 19.25
C GLY A 485 -21.16 10.34 18.85
N LEU A 486 -20.30 10.02 17.88
CA LEU A 486 -19.31 10.95 17.34
C LEU A 486 -19.98 11.97 16.40
N ALA A 487 -20.93 11.53 15.57
CA ALA A 487 -21.72 12.39 14.70
C ALA A 487 -22.48 13.47 15.49
N GLY A 488 -23.19 13.07 16.56
CA GLY A 488 -23.88 14.02 17.44
C GLY A 488 -22.94 15.02 18.13
N ARG A 489 -21.74 14.58 18.54
CA ARG A 489 -20.71 15.48 19.12
C ARG A 489 -20.11 16.44 18.10
N LEU A 490 -19.98 15.99 16.86
CA LEU A 490 -19.58 16.83 15.74
C LEU A 490 -20.73 17.72 15.24
N GLY A 491 -21.95 17.58 15.75
CA GLY A 491 -23.11 18.36 15.31
C GLY A 491 -23.57 18.02 13.90
N ILE A 492 -23.43 16.75 13.52
CA ILE A 492 -23.89 16.17 12.25
C ILE A 492 -25.07 15.26 12.58
N GLY A 493 -26.29 15.65 12.19
CA GLY A 493 -27.51 14.94 12.58
C GLY A 493 -28.20 15.56 13.78
#